data_AF-A0ABD0PD04-F1
#
_entry.id   AF-A0ABD0PD04-F1
#
_cell.length_a   1.000
_cell.length_b   1.000
_cell.length_c   1.000
_cell.angle_alpha   90.00
_cell.angle_beta   90.00
_cell.angle_gamma   90.00
#
_symmetry.space_group_name_H-M   'P 1'
#
loop_
_entity.id
_entity.type
_entity.pdbx_description
1 polymer ?
#
loop_
_entity_poly.entity_id
_entity_poly.type
_entity_poly.pdbx_seq_one_letter_code
_entity_poly.pdbx_strand_id
1 'polypeptide(L)'
;SMTKSWRAPYSARLHASSSSALTSVDGAEEKGYEKLPPLDESVAAHPPTAIGLKAKAAHPSNPCRTTSALTGRAYSLAGQVASLLHTMAVLQVFQAKLLQAMDKSSPDPTAFRELRSATDLALHATKMTAQAIG
;
A
#
# COMPACT_ATOMS: atom_id res chain seq x y z
N SER A 1 9.05 -13.37 -6.70
CA SER A 1 8.38 -14.68 -6.78
C SER A 1 7.57 -14.85 -5.51
N MET A 2 6.24 -14.87 -5.62
CA MET A 2 5.26 -14.97 -4.52
C MET A 2 5.61 -16.07 -3.53
N THR A 3 6.19 -17.18 -3.98
CA THR A 3 6.57 -18.31 -3.10
C THR A 3 7.63 -17.98 -2.03
N LYS A 4 8.31 -16.82 -2.13
CA LYS A 4 9.28 -16.37 -1.11
C LYS A 4 8.63 -15.62 0.06
N SER A 5 7.54 -14.87 -0.13
CA SER A 5 6.89 -14.07 0.92
C SER A 5 6.16 -14.95 1.94
N TRP A 6 5.54 -16.03 1.45
CA TRP A 6 4.81 -17.02 2.25
C TRP A 6 5.68 -17.91 3.15
N ARG A 7 7.00 -17.95 2.91
CA ARG A 7 7.92 -18.80 3.68
C ARG A 7 8.23 -18.24 5.07
N ALA A 8 8.00 -16.95 5.30
CA ALA A 8 8.17 -16.30 6.60
C ALA A 8 7.29 -15.04 6.72
N PRO A 9 5.98 -15.17 6.96
CA PRO A 9 5.02 -14.06 6.94
C PRO A 9 5.33 -12.96 7.98
N TYR A 10 6.05 -13.31 9.05
CA TYR A 10 6.47 -12.38 10.11
C TYR A 10 7.82 -11.69 9.83
N SER A 11 8.65 -12.23 8.94
CA SER A 11 10.03 -11.80 8.70
C SER A 11 10.26 -11.23 7.30
N ALA A 12 9.20 -10.95 6.54
CA ALA A 12 9.29 -10.19 5.31
C ALA A 12 9.80 -8.78 5.64
N ARG A 13 11.14 -8.65 5.69
CA ARG A 13 11.82 -7.36 5.79
C ARG A 13 11.24 -6.49 4.70
N LEU A 14 10.76 -5.32 5.11
CA LEU A 14 10.39 -4.23 4.21
C LEU A 14 11.53 -4.06 3.21
N HIS A 15 11.34 -4.55 1.99
CA HIS A 15 12.12 -4.07 0.87
C HIS A 15 11.56 -2.70 0.50
N ALA A 16 11.69 -1.74 1.43
CA ALA A 16 11.44 -0.31 1.21
C ALA A 16 12.64 0.32 0.50
N SER A 17 13.26 -0.41 -0.43
CA SER A 17 14.45 0.04 -1.14
C SER A 17 14.31 -0.31 -2.60
N SER A 18 13.37 0.37 -3.24
CA SER A 18 13.45 0.80 -4.65
C SER A 18 12.13 1.44 -5.05
N SER A 19 12.10 2.77 -5.06
CA SER A 19 11.08 3.65 -5.66
C SER A 19 9.96 4.17 -4.74
N SER A 20 10.35 4.97 -3.74
CA SER A 20 9.48 5.94 -3.03
C SER A 20 8.58 6.75 -3.98
N ALA A 21 9.07 7.05 -5.19
CA ALA A 21 8.36 7.85 -6.20
C ALA A 21 7.00 7.28 -6.66
N LEU A 22 6.78 5.96 -6.58
CA LEU A 22 5.51 5.33 -7.03
C LEU A 22 4.54 5.06 -5.89
N THR A 23 4.99 5.16 -4.65
CA THR A 23 4.18 4.97 -3.44
C THR A 23 3.85 6.30 -2.76
N SER A 24 4.55 7.36 -3.12
CA SER A 24 4.33 8.73 -2.64
C SER A 24 3.21 9.39 -3.43
N VAL A 25 2.06 9.60 -2.79
CA VAL A 25 0.95 10.43 -3.30
C VAL A 25 0.88 11.67 -2.43
N ASP A 26 0.84 12.85 -3.06
CA ASP A 26 0.74 14.11 -2.34
C ASP A 26 -0.52 14.14 -1.45
N GLY A 27 -0.35 14.53 -0.18
CA GLY A 27 -1.41 14.52 0.83
C GLY A 27 -1.80 13.15 1.40
N ALA A 28 -1.13 12.04 1.04
CA ALA A 28 -1.48 10.71 1.57
C ALA A 28 -1.30 10.60 3.10
N GLU A 29 -0.25 11.21 3.65
CA GLU A 29 -0.04 11.29 5.11
C GLU A 29 -1.08 12.18 5.78
N GLU A 30 -1.39 13.36 5.21
CA GLU A 30 -2.41 14.29 5.71
C GLU A 30 -3.80 13.63 5.76
N LYS A 31 -4.11 12.77 4.78
CA LYS A 31 -5.36 12.00 4.72
C LYS A 31 -5.32 10.71 5.56
N GLY A 32 -4.21 10.41 6.22
CA GLY A 32 -4.07 9.29 7.14
C GLY A 32 -3.86 7.93 6.48
N TYR A 33 -3.54 7.86 5.19
CA TYR A 33 -3.39 6.58 4.48
C TYR A 33 -2.08 5.85 4.77
N GLU A 34 -1.11 6.51 5.39
CA GLU A 34 0.20 5.91 5.68
C GLU A 34 0.23 5.16 7.03
N LYS A 35 -0.55 5.63 8.01
CA LYS A 35 -0.51 5.15 9.40
C LYS A 35 -1.92 4.93 9.90
N LEU A 36 -2.15 3.78 10.53
CA LEU A 36 -3.42 3.46 11.16
C LEU A 36 -3.78 4.59 12.15
N PRO A 37 -4.98 5.18 12.07
CA PRO A 37 -5.37 6.25 12.98
C PRO A 37 -5.36 5.74 14.43
N PRO A 38 -4.93 6.57 15.38
CA PRO A 38 -5.03 6.23 16.79
C PRO A 38 -6.48 5.98 17.16
N LEU A 39 -6.70 5.11 18.15
CA LEU A 39 -8.03 4.91 18.71
C LEU A 39 -8.52 6.24 19.31
N ASP A 40 -9.80 6.55 19.10
CA ASP A 40 -10.43 7.74 19.67
C ASP A 40 -10.28 7.76 21.20
N GLU A 41 -9.96 8.93 21.75
CA GLU A 41 -9.66 9.08 23.19
C GLU A 41 -10.85 8.74 24.08
N SER A 42 -12.09 9.01 23.64
CA SER A 42 -13.29 8.65 24.39
C SER A 42 -13.41 7.14 24.53
N VAL A 43 -13.13 6.42 23.43
CA VAL A 43 -13.15 4.96 23.38
C VAL A 43 -11.96 4.36 24.14
N ALA A 44 -10.79 4.99 24.07
CA ALA A 44 -9.59 4.55 24.78
C ALA A 44 -9.70 4.75 26.31
N ALA A 45 -10.40 5.80 26.75
CA ALA A 45 -10.63 6.11 28.15
C ALA A 45 -11.78 5.29 28.77
N HIS A 46 -12.66 4.71 27.96
CA HIS A 46 -13.69 3.80 28.44
C HIS A 46 -13.04 2.49 28.92
N PRO A 47 -13.07 2.18 30.23
CA PRO A 47 -12.57 0.91 30.71
C PRO A 47 -13.41 -0.20 30.08
N PRO A 48 -12.79 -1.27 29.53
CA PRO A 48 -13.57 -2.40 29.07
C PRO A 48 -14.38 -2.90 30.26
N THR A 49 -15.70 -3.06 30.08
CA THR A 49 -16.55 -3.66 31.11
C THR A 49 -16.09 -5.09 31.34
N ALA A 50 -15.17 -5.28 32.28
CA ALA A 50 -14.58 -6.55 32.62
C ALA A 50 -15.57 -7.34 33.47
N ILE A 51 -16.38 -8.19 32.83
CA ILE A 51 -17.09 -9.26 33.53
C ILE A 51 -16.02 -10.25 34.00
N GLY A 52 -15.46 -10.03 35.19
CA GLY A 52 -14.49 -10.94 35.81
C GLY A 52 -13.33 -10.26 36.52
N LEU A 53 -13.60 -9.39 37.50
CA LEU A 53 -12.59 -8.82 38.40
C LEU A 53 -12.07 -9.86 39.41
N LYS A 54 -11.54 -11.00 38.94
CA LYS A 54 -10.59 -11.89 39.65
C LYS A 54 -9.71 -12.64 38.64
N ALA A 55 -9.14 -11.93 37.67
CA ALA A 55 -8.01 -12.40 36.90
C ALA A 55 -6.85 -11.44 37.13
N LYS A 56 -5.66 -11.98 37.45
CA LYS A 56 -4.40 -11.22 37.56
C LYS A 56 -4.34 -10.19 36.44
N ALA A 57 -3.94 -8.95 36.74
CA ALA A 57 -3.75 -7.87 35.77
C ALA A 57 -3.09 -8.43 34.50
N ALA A 58 -3.92 -8.72 33.50
CA ALA A 58 -3.49 -9.33 32.27
C ALA A 58 -2.91 -8.19 31.46
N HIS A 59 -1.63 -7.92 31.70
CA HIS A 59 -0.79 -7.14 30.81
C HIS A 59 -1.10 -7.59 29.37
N PRO A 60 -1.30 -6.69 28.39
CA PRO A 60 -1.75 -7.06 27.05
C PRO A 60 -0.93 -8.24 26.58
N SER A 61 -1.60 -9.37 26.46
CA SER A 61 -0.94 -10.66 26.27
C SER A 61 -0.12 -10.59 24.98
N ASN A 62 1.00 -11.32 24.90
CA ASN A 62 1.81 -11.36 23.67
C ASN A 62 0.96 -11.50 22.37
N PRO A 63 -0.13 -12.31 22.34
CA PRO A 63 -1.06 -12.34 21.21
C PRO A 63 -1.65 -10.97 20.81
N CYS A 64 -2.05 -10.13 21.76
CA CYS A 64 -2.68 -8.83 21.50
C CYS A 64 -1.68 -7.82 20.89
N ARG A 65 -0.41 -7.88 21.32
CA ARG A 65 0.68 -7.07 20.72
C ARG A 65 0.98 -7.51 19.29
N THR A 66 1.01 -8.83 19.04
CA THR A 66 1.27 -9.38 17.70
C THR A 66 0.15 -9.04 16.72
N THR A 67 -1.12 -9.15 17.14
CA THR A 67 -2.26 -8.79 16.28
C THR A 67 -2.30 -7.30 15.98
N SER A 68 -2.09 -6.43 16.97
CA SER A 68 -2.01 -4.98 16.76
C SER A 68 -0.90 -4.60 15.76
N ALA A 69 0.30 -5.18 15.91
CA ALA A 69 1.41 -4.97 14.97
C ALA A 69 1.14 -5.54 13.57
N LEU A 70 0.33 -6.58 13.44
CA LEU A 70 -0.10 -7.11 12.14
C LEU A 70 -1.14 -6.18 11.49
N THR A 71 -2.14 -5.70 12.24
CA THR A 71 -3.15 -4.76 11.75
C THR A 71 -2.51 -3.44 11.28
N GLY A 72 -1.58 -2.88 12.05
CA GLY A 72 -0.85 -1.68 11.64
C GLY A 72 -0.09 -1.88 10.33
N ARG A 73 0.56 -3.03 10.16
CA ARG A 73 1.25 -3.37 8.90
C ARG A 73 0.30 -3.56 7.72
N ALA A 74 -0.81 -4.27 7.91
CA ALA A 74 -1.80 -4.46 6.88
C ALA A 74 -2.39 -3.11 6.41
N TYR A 75 -2.60 -2.18 7.34
CA TYR A 75 -3.07 -0.83 7.02
C TYR A 75 -2.05 -0.06 6.17
N SER A 76 -0.78 -0.01 6.58
CA SER A 76 0.26 0.67 5.79
C SER A 76 0.46 0.02 4.41
N LEU A 77 0.38 -1.31 4.30
CA LEU A 77 0.42 -2.00 3.02
C LEU A 77 -0.78 -1.65 2.13
N ALA A 78 -1.98 -1.56 2.71
CA ALA A 78 -3.17 -1.12 1.99
C ALA A 78 -3.01 0.31 1.45
N GLY A 79 -2.44 1.22 2.25
CA GLY A 79 -2.08 2.57 1.81
C GLY A 79 -1.10 2.57 0.64
N GLN A 80 -0.03 1.78 0.71
CA GLN A 80 0.95 1.66 -0.38
C GLN A 80 0.33 1.08 -1.66
N VAL A 81 -0.50 0.04 -1.53
CA VAL A 81 -1.23 -0.55 -2.65
C VAL A 81 -2.18 0.47 -3.28
N ALA A 82 -2.89 1.26 -2.47
CA ALA A 82 -3.77 2.30 -2.96
C ALA A 82 -3.00 3.36 -3.77
N SER A 83 -1.84 3.81 -3.28
CA SER A 83 -0.96 4.73 -4.02
C SER A 83 -0.47 4.15 -5.35
N LEU A 84 -0.02 2.88 -5.35
CA LEU A 84 0.44 2.21 -6.58
C LEU A 84 -0.68 2.04 -7.61
N LEU A 85 -1.88 1.66 -7.15
CA LEU A 85 -3.05 1.56 -8.01
C LEU A 85 -3.46 2.93 -8.56
N HIS A 86 -3.33 4.00 -7.77
CA HIS A 86 -3.54 5.37 -8.23
C HIS A 86 -2.57 5.75 -9.34
N THR A 87 -1.26 5.53 -9.15
CA THR A 87 -0.25 5.78 -10.19
C THR A 87 -0.54 4.97 -11.46
N MET A 88 -0.93 3.70 -11.31
CA MET A 88 -1.32 2.85 -12.45
C MET A 88 -2.50 3.43 -13.22
N ALA A 89 -3.54 3.92 -12.54
CA ALA A 89 -4.69 4.55 -13.18
C ALA A 89 -4.29 5.82 -13.97
N VAL A 90 -3.42 6.66 -13.41
CA VAL A 90 -2.89 7.85 -14.10
C VAL A 90 -2.14 7.47 -15.37
N LEU A 91 -1.29 6.43 -15.29
CA LEU A 91 -0.54 5.93 -16.45
C LEU A 91 -1.46 5.35 -17.52
N GLN A 92 -2.50 4.60 -17.15
CA GLN A 92 -3.48 4.06 -18.09
C GLN A 92 -4.23 5.18 -18.83
N VAL A 93 -4.63 6.24 -18.13
CA VAL A 93 -5.26 7.42 -18.76
C VAL A 93 -4.29 8.11 -19.71
N PHE A 94 -3.03 8.27 -19.32
CA PHE A 94 -1.99 8.82 -20.19
C PHE A 94 -1.80 7.98 -21.46
N GLN A 95 -1.68 6.66 -21.33
CA GLN A 95 -1.57 5.73 -22.45
C GLN A 95 -2.77 5.81 -23.39
N ALA A 96 -3.99 5.85 -22.85
CA ALA A 96 -5.21 5.95 -23.65
C ALA A 96 -5.26 7.27 -24.46
N LYS A 97 -4.89 8.40 -23.84
CA LYS A 97 -4.82 9.70 -24.51
C LYS A 97 -3.73 9.72 -25.59
N LEU A 98 -2.58 9.13 -25.30
CA LEU A 98 -1.46 9.06 -26.24
C LEU A 98 -1.81 8.19 -27.46
N LEU A 99 -2.43 7.02 -27.24
CA LEU A 99 -2.92 6.17 -28.32
C LEU A 99 -3.97 6.88 -29.18
N GLN A 100 -4.89 7.61 -28.55
CA GLN A 100 -5.88 8.41 -29.29
C GLN A 100 -5.24 9.51 -30.13
N ALA A 101 -4.17 10.16 -29.63
CA ALA A 101 -3.44 11.15 -30.40
C ALA A 101 -2.71 10.53 -31.59
N MET A 102 -2.08 9.38 -31.38
CA MET A 102 -1.36 8.63 -32.42
C MET A 102 -2.28 8.09 -33.51
N ASP A 103 -3.53 7.73 -33.19
CA ASP A 103 -4.54 7.33 -34.19
C ASP A 103 -4.92 8.49 -35.13
N LYS A 104 -4.89 9.73 -34.60
CA LYS A 104 -5.25 10.95 -35.33
C LYS A 104 -4.08 11.58 -36.10
N SER A 105 -2.84 11.18 -35.83
CA SER A 105 -1.63 11.77 -36.39
C SER A 105 -0.75 10.72 -37.07
N SER A 106 0.28 11.15 -37.81
CA SER A 106 1.27 10.19 -38.31
C SER A 106 2.04 9.53 -37.14
N PRO A 107 2.56 8.30 -37.32
CA PRO A 107 3.30 7.60 -36.27
C PRO A 107 4.59 8.35 -35.92
N ASP A 108 4.67 8.85 -34.69
CA ASP A 108 5.85 9.55 -34.16
C ASP A 108 6.69 8.63 -33.27
N PRO A 109 8.00 8.46 -33.56
CA PRO A 109 8.93 7.68 -32.72
C PRO A 109 8.97 8.13 -31.25
N THR A 110 8.70 9.40 -30.97
CA THR A 110 8.68 9.92 -29.59
C THR A 110 7.44 9.42 -28.85
N ALA A 111 6.27 9.45 -29.48
CA ALA A 111 5.04 8.87 -28.92
C ALA A 111 5.19 7.36 -28.59
N PHE A 112 5.86 6.57 -29.44
CA PHE A 112 6.13 5.16 -29.12
C PHE A 112 7.04 4.98 -27.90
N ARG A 113 8.04 5.86 -27.73
CA ARG A 113 8.94 5.84 -26.57
C ARG A 113 8.17 6.15 -25.28
N GLU A 114 7.33 7.18 -25.31
CA GLU A 114 6.48 7.56 -24.18
C GLU A 114 5.49 6.46 -23.81
N LEU A 115 4.87 5.83 -24.82
CA LEU A 115 3.96 4.69 -24.61
C LEU A 115 4.68 3.51 -23.93
N ARG A 116 5.89 3.18 -24.39
CA ARG A 116 6.71 2.13 -23.78
C ARG A 116 7.08 2.46 -22.34
N SER A 117 7.56 3.69 -22.10
CA SER A 117 7.93 4.16 -20.76
C SER A 117 6.76 4.06 -19.78
N ALA A 118 5.57 4.55 -20.18
CA ALA A 118 4.36 4.45 -19.37
C ALA A 118 3.95 3.00 -19.09
N THR A 119 4.13 2.10 -20.06
CA THR A 119 3.85 0.66 -19.90
C THR A 119 4.81 0.02 -18.91
N ASP A 120 6.11 0.27 -19.04
CA ASP A 120 7.13 -0.27 -18.15
C ASP A 120 6.89 0.20 -16.72
N LEU A 121 6.48 1.46 -16.53
CA LEU A 121 6.13 2.01 -15.23
C LEU A 121 4.85 1.40 -14.64
N ALA A 122 3.82 1.18 -15.46
CA ALA A 122 2.58 0.53 -15.03
C ALA A 122 2.84 -0.92 -14.60
N LEU A 123 3.62 -1.67 -15.38
CA LEU A 123 4.05 -3.04 -15.03
C LEU A 123 4.85 -3.06 -13.72
N HIS A 124 5.73 -2.09 -13.53
CA HIS A 124 6.48 -1.95 -12.29
C HIS A 124 5.56 -1.69 -11.09
N ALA A 125 4.57 -0.79 -11.22
CA ALA A 125 3.57 -0.53 -10.20
C ALA A 125 2.74 -1.79 -9.87
N THR A 126 2.27 -2.52 -10.89
CA THR A 126 1.54 -3.79 -10.69
C THR A 126 2.38 -4.84 -9.96
N LYS A 127 3.66 -4.97 -10.33
CA LYS A 127 4.59 -5.88 -9.64
C LYS A 127 4.73 -5.51 -8.17
N MET A 128 4.89 -4.23 -7.86
CA MET A 128 4.99 -3.74 -6.49
C MET A 128 3.71 -3.99 -5.69
N THR A 129 2.54 -3.77 -6.31
CA THR A 129 1.23 -4.11 -5.72
C THR A 129 1.13 -5.59 -5.39
N ALA A 130 1.50 -6.48 -6.32
CA ALA A 130 1.50 -7.92 -6.07
C ALA A 130 2.46 -8.32 -4.93
N GLN A 131 3.62 -7.67 -4.83
CA GLN A 131 4.58 -7.92 -3.74
C GLN A 131 4.10 -7.42 -2.38
N ALA A 132 3.34 -6.32 -2.35
CA ALA A 132 2.75 -5.78 -1.12
C ALA A 132 1.60 -6.67 -0.60
N ILE A 133 0.89 -7.36 -1.50
CA ILE A 133 -0.22 -8.27 -1.15
C ILE A 133 0.29 -9.67 -0.73
N GLY A 134 1.35 -10.19 -1.36
CA GLY A 134 2.00 -11.46 -0.96
C GLY A 134 2.36 -12.40 -2.11
#